data_AF-A0A927ZCK7-F1
#
_entry.id   AF-A0A927ZCK7-F1
#
_cell.length_a   1.000
_cell.length_b   1.000
_cell.length_c   1.000
_cell.angle_alpha   90.00
_cell.angle_beta   90.00
_cell.angle_gamma   90.00
#
_symmetry.space_group_name_H-M   'P 1'
#
loop_
_entity.id
_entity.type
_entity.pdbx_description
1 polymer ?
#
loop_
_entity_poly.entity_id
_entity_poly.type
_entity_poly.pdbx_seq_one_letter_code
_entity_poly.pdbx_strand_id
1 'polypeptide(L)'
;MKIKQASVPSGKSNNKGAADNLMPGTALLRHREWRGPADTLYDYTKWAELWGILIRWFIRHPLQNSKALLRYRWMFTYVTVPAFFDRLCAGQKGACLKASRCNLNHMASSVTDVLTTIFSADLHLHPGSRKAADLSQKIILFDELLPALIGKGFPGHKTILLQMYPMFIPSLINQHTPVHYITQTESYGLPADVCPLPSFEAGLAIDDDYPKIGCCMVTSNMPCDGSIMTTMLQDRRIGLPTHPLNVPLRWKRPEVQSYAVDEILSAIEFIEKQTGTKCDWDALREACEVWNGQNESKFEKWEMNLTDIPPHTGASVWMYRVYEHQAACGDPKTLKNSRKVNRILQKQVAAGKCP
;
A
#
# COMPACT_ATOMS: atom_id res chain seq x y z
N MET A 1 -18.41 14.98 40.70
CA MET A 1 -19.46 14.36 39.85
C MET A 1 -18.86 13.09 39.24
N LYS A 2 -19.14 11.91 39.82
CA LYS A 2 -18.60 10.62 39.35
C LYS A 2 -19.48 10.14 38.18
N ILE A 3 -18.92 10.07 36.98
CA ILE A 3 -19.60 9.50 35.81
C ILE A 3 -19.60 7.98 35.98
N LYS A 4 -20.77 7.39 36.23
CA LYS A 4 -20.97 5.94 36.16
C LYS A 4 -20.89 5.53 34.69
N GLN A 5 -19.91 4.70 34.33
CA GLN A 5 -19.98 3.93 33.09
C GLN A 5 -21.25 3.07 33.12
N ALA A 6 -22.09 3.21 32.11
CA ALA A 6 -23.26 2.38 31.94
C ALA A 6 -22.82 0.93 31.72
N SER A 7 -23.25 0.03 32.60
CA SER A 7 -23.09 -1.41 32.44
C SER A 7 -23.92 -1.89 31.26
N VAL A 8 -23.27 -2.51 30.27
CA VAL A 8 -23.95 -3.20 29.15
C VAL A 8 -24.75 -4.38 29.71
N PRO A 9 -26.03 -4.58 29.34
CA PRO A 9 -26.84 -5.67 29.86
C PRO A 9 -26.28 -7.03 29.43
N SER A 10 -26.15 -7.95 30.38
CA SER A 10 -25.82 -9.35 30.15
C SER A 10 -27.03 -10.12 29.58
N GLY A 11 -27.35 -9.86 28.31
CA GLY A 11 -28.31 -10.67 27.55
C GLY A 11 -27.59 -11.79 26.80
N LYS A 12 -27.92 -13.06 27.11
CA LYS A 12 -27.49 -14.22 26.29
C LYS A 12 -28.22 -14.18 24.94
N SER A 13 -27.71 -13.38 24.02
CA SER A 13 -28.01 -13.48 22.59
C SER A 13 -27.24 -14.68 22.02
N ASN A 14 -27.96 -15.69 21.51
CA ASN A 14 -27.37 -16.84 20.82
C ASN A 14 -26.93 -16.53 19.38
N ASN A 15 -27.00 -15.27 18.94
CA ASN A 15 -26.48 -14.84 17.65
C ASN A 15 -25.04 -14.35 17.83
N LYS A 16 -24.08 -15.24 17.55
CA LYS A 16 -22.66 -14.87 17.45
C LYS A 16 -22.49 -13.95 16.23
N GLY A 17 -22.34 -12.66 16.46
CA GLY A 17 -22.06 -11.68 15.41
C GLY A 17 -20.60 -11.77 14.97
N ALA A 18 -20.29 -11.26 13.77
CA ALA A 18 -18.89 -11.16 13.30
C ALA A 18 -18.01 -10.30 14.23
N ALA A 19 -18.61 -9.43 15.05
CA ALA A 19 -17.92 -8.64 16.07
C ALA A 19 -17.45 -9.49 17.27
N ASP A 20 -18.13 -10.61 17.57
CA ASP A 20 -17.72 -11.49 18.67
C ASP A 20 -16.36 -12.13 18.40
N ASN A 21 -16.00 -12.30 17.12
CA ASN A 21 -14.68 -12.78 16.67
C ASN A 21 -13.52 -11.87 17.07
N LEU A 22 -13.79 -10.60 17.40
CA LEU A 22 -12.81 -9.63 17.89
C LEU A 22 -12.67 -9.64 19.42
N MET A 23 -13.51 -10.40 20.14
CA MET A 23 -13.43 -10.49 21.59
C MET A 23 -12.23 -11.34 22.05
N PRO A 24 -11.58 -10.97 23.17
CA PRO A 24 -10.57 -11.80 23.80
C PRO A 24 -11.13 -13.20 24.10
N GLY A 25 -10.51 -14.25 23.57
CA GLY A 25 -10.86 -15.64 23.89
C GLY A 25 -11.61 -16.44 22.81
N THR A 26 -11.90 -15.87 21.63
CA THR A 26 -12.52 -16.63 20.50
C THR A 26 -11.59 -17.61 19.79
N ALA A 27 -10.31 -17.66 20.18
CA ALA A 27 -9.26 -18.52 19.63
C ALA A 27 -8.96 -18.35 18.12
N LEU A 28 -9.63 -17.44 17.40
CA LEU A 28 -9.28 -17.04 16.03
C LEU A 28 -7.85 -16.46 15.91
N LEU A 29 -7.31 -15.92 17.00
CA LEU A 29 -5.91 -15.46 17.07
C LEU A 29 -4.93 -16.58 17.48
N ARG A 30 -5.42 -17.75 17.90
CA ARG A 30 -4.60 -18.92 18.28
C ARG A 30 -4.52 -19.98 17.18
N HIS A 31 -5.56 -20.11 16.36
CA HIS A 31 -5.59 -21.06 15.25
C HIS A 31 -6.27 -20.45 14.03
N ARG A 32 -5.91 -20.93 12.84
CA ARG A 32 -6.58 -20.52 11.58
C ARG A 32 -8.06 -20.93 11.62
N GLU A 33 -8.91 -20.12 11.00
CA GLU A 33 -10.36 -20.32 10.98
C GLU A 33 -10.75 -21.56 10.15
N TRP A 34 -11.61 -22.42 10.72
CA TRP A 34 -12.23 -23.52 10.01
C TRP A 34 -13.44 -23.04 9.20
N ARG A 35 -13.43 -23.30 7.88
CA ARG A 35 -14.44 -22.82 6.93
C ARG A 35 -15.18 -23.94 6.19
N GLY A 36 -15.09 -25.17 6.71
CA GLY A 36 -15.47 -26.38 5.99
C GLY A 36 -14.34 -26.92 5.11
N PRO A 37 -14.44 -28.15 4.60
CA PRO A 37 -13.29 -28.85 4.01
C PRO A 37 -12.70 -28.16 2.78
N ALA A 38 -13.55 -27.74 1.83
CA ALA A 38 -13.09 -27.15 0.55
C ALA A 38 -12.42 -25.78 0.74
N ASP A 39 -13.08 -24.88 1.46
CA ASP A 39 -12.56 -23.52 1.67
C ASP A 39 -11.38 -23.50 2.64
N THR A 40 -11.37 -24.38 3.64
CA THR A 40 -10.20 -24.52 4.53
C THR A 40 -8.99 -25.02 3.76
N LEU A 41 -9.14 -26.08 2.94
CA LEU A 41 -8.04 -26.57 2.11
C LEU A 41 -7.52 -25.47 1.17
N TYR A 42 -8.41 -24.78 0.48
CA TYR A 42 -8.04 -23.66 -0.40
C TYR A 42 -7.29 -22.57 0.38
N ASP A 43 -7.78 -22.15 1.54
CA ASP A 43 -7.17 -21.12 2.37
C ASP A 43 -5.75 -21.52 2.81
N TYR A 44 -5.55 -22.77 3.24
CA TYR A 44 -4.24 -23.30 3.60
C TYR A 44 -3.28 -23.37 2.41
N THR A 45 -3.76 -23.74 1.22
CA THR A 45 -2.90 -23.71 0.01
C THR A 45 -2.43 -22.30 -0.32
N LYS A 46 -3.32 -21.30 -0.20
CA LYS A 46 -2.98 -19.90 -0.46
C LYS A 46 -2.09 -19.28 0.62
N TRP A 47 -2.23 -19.74 1.85
CA TRP A 47 -1.30 -19.37 2.91
C TRP A 47 0.09 -20.00 2.73
N ALA A 48 0.17 -21.25 2.31
CA ALA A 48 1.45 -21.87 1.95
C ALA A 48 2.10 -21.15 0.77
N GLU A 49 1.32 -20.71 -0.23
CA GLU A 49 1.79 -19.88 -1.34
C GLU A 49 2.37 -18.54 -0.84
N LEU A 50 1.69 -17.88 0.11
CA LEU A 50 2.21 -16.65 0.75
C LEU A 50 3.55 -16.90 1.45
N TRP A 51 3.67 -17.95 2.27
CA TRP A 51 4.95 -18.31 2.86
C TRP A 51 6.02 -18.61 1.82
N GLY A 52 5.64 -19.29 0.73
CA GLY A 52 6.53 -19.52 -0.41
C GLY A 52 7.07 -18.22 -1.02
N ILE A 53 6.25 -17.18 -1.14
CA ILE A 53 6.66 -15.84 -1.58
C ILE A 53 7.66 -15.24 -0.59
N LEU A 54 7.32 -15.19 0.69
CA LEU A 54 8.13 -14.55 1.74
C LEU A 54 9.48 -15.25 1.96
N ILE A 55 9.47 -16.59 2.05
CA ILE A 55 10.68 -17.40 2.24
C ILE A 55 11.59 -17.27 1.03
N ARG A 56 11.03 -17.34 -0.19
CA ARG A 56 11.82 -17.18 -1.43
C ARG A 56 12.44 -15.79 -1.53
N TRP A 57 11.70 -14.75 -1.19
CA TRP A 57 12.21 -13.39 -1.13
C TRP A 57 13.38 -13.28 -0.14
N PHE A 58 13.23 -13.84 1.05
CA PHE A 58 14.26 -13.81 2.08
C PHE A 58 15.54 -14.54 1.64
N ILE A 59 15.42 -15.79 1.17
CA ILE A 59 16.55 -16.65 0.79
C ILE A 59 17.33 -16.13 -0.42
N ARG A 60 16.71 -15.34 -1.31
CA ARG A 60 17.43 -14.72 -2.44
C ARG A 60 18.46 -13.67 -1.99
N HIS A 61 18.19 -12.96 -0.90
CA HIS A 61 19.06 -11.89 -0.39
C HIS A 61 19.16 -11.92 1.15
N PRO A 62 19.64 -13.01 1.77
CA PRO A 62 19.49 -13.23 3.21
C PRO A 62 20.26 -12.20 4.03
N LEU A 63 21.47 -11.84 3.62
CA LEU A 63 22.29 -10.83 4.30
C LEU A 63 21.69 -9.43 4.19
N GLN A 64 21.22 -9.04 2.99
CA GLN A 64 20.58 -7.73 2.76
C GLN A 64 19.29 -7.60 3.57
N ASN A 65 18.43 -8.62 3.50
CA ASN A 65 17.14 -8.61 4.20
C ASN A 65 17.31 -8.65 5.72
N SER A 66 18.31 -9.36 6.23
CA SER A 66 18.65 -9.34 7.66
C SER A 66 19.16 -7.97 8.11
N LYS A 67 20.01 -7.31 7.30
CA LYS A 67 20.43 -5.94 7.57
C LYS A 67 19.24 -4.98 7.58
N ALA A 68 18.31 -5.11 6.63
CA ALA A 68 17.10 -4.29 6.60
C ALA A 68 16.23 -4.47 7.85
N LEU A 69 16.01 -5.71 8.29
CA LEU A 69 15.28 -6.02 9.54
C LEU A 69 15.93 -5.39 10.78
N LEU A 70 17.26 -5.32 10.82
CA LEU A 70 17.99 -4.73 11.94
C LEU A 70 18.09 -3.20 11.86
N ARG A 71 18.15 -2.64 10.64
CA ARG A 71 18.26 -1.19 10.42
C ARG A 71 16.94 -0.46 10.59
N TYR A 72 15.86 -1.06 10.10
CA TYR A 72 14.56 -0.41 9.96
C TYR A 72 13.55 -0.99 10.94
N ARG A 73 13.07 -0.16 11.87
CA ARG A 73 12.12 -0.61 12.90
C ARG A 73 10.79 -1.03 12.29
N TRP A 74 10.33 -0.36 11.24
CA TRP A 74 9.10 -0.70 10.52
C TRP A 74 9.15 -2.10 9.87
N MET A 75 10.32 -2.66 9.59
CA MET A 75 10.45 -4.00 8.98
C MET A 75 9.97 -5.14 9.86
N PHE A 76 10.02 -5.00 11.19
CA PHE A 76 9.45 -6.01 12.11
C PHE A 76 7.95 -6.22 11.89
N THR A 77 7.25 -5.17 11.45
CA THR A 77 5.82 -5.24 11.15
C THR A 77 5.55 -6.23 10.01
N TYR A 78 6.39 -6.24 8.96
CA TYR A 78 6.22 -7.10 7.80
C TYR A 78 6.35 -8.61 8.11
N VAL A 79 7.02 -8.99 9.20
CA VAL A 79 7.10 -10.39 9.64
C VAL A 79 5.71 -10.94 10.00
N THR A 80 4.76 -10.06 10.36
CA THR A 80 3.40 -10.42 10.77
C THR A 80 2.38 -10.45 9.61
N VAL A 81 2.82 -10.24 8.36
CA VAL A 81 1.95 -10.23 7.16
C VAL A 81 1.05 -11.47 7.04
N PRO A 82 1.51 -12.71 7.33
CA PRO A 82 0.64 -13.88 7.29
C PRO A 82 -0.58 -13.77 8.21
N ALA A 83 -0.38 -13.29 9.45
CA ALA A 83 -1.46 -13.07 10.41
C ALA A 83 -2.37 -11.92 9.98
N PHE A 84 -1.79 -10.85 9.42
CA PHE A 84 -2.56 -9.74 8.86
C PHE A 84 -3.48 -10.19 7.72
N PHE A 85 -2.99 -11.01 6.78
CA PHE A 85 -3.81 -11.54 5.69
C PHE A 85 -4.92 -12.46 6.19
N ASP A 86 -4.67 -13.25 7.23
CA ASP A 86 -5.71 -14.06 7.86
C ASP A 86 -6.82 -13.20 8.48
N ARG A 87 -6.46 -12.09 9.13
CA ARG A 87 -7.43 -11.11 9.66
C ARG A 87 -8.27 -10.47 8.56
N LEU A 88 -7.67 -10.15 7.40
CA LEU A 88 -8.40 -9.59 6.26
C LEU A 88 -9.37 -10.58 5.59
N CYS A 89 -9.17 -11.88 5.80
CA CYS A 89 -10.01 -12.95 5.26
C CYS A 89 -10.96 -13.58 6.30
N ALA A 90 -11.03 -13.02 7.51
CA ALA A 90 -11.85 -13.57 8.59
C ALA A 90 -13.34 -13.63 8.19
N GLY A 91 -13.97 -14.79 8.40
CA GLY A 91 -15.37 -15.04 8.06
C GLY A 91 -15.65 -15.22 6.56
N GLN A 92 -14.67 -15.03 5.67
CA GLN A 92 -14.88 -15.13 4.22
C GLN A 92 -14.90 -16.59 3.76
N LYS A 93 -15.85 -16.92 2.87
CA LYS A 93 -15.99 -18.23 2.23
C LYS A 93 -16.18 -18.09 0.71
N GLY A 94 -16.17 -19.20 -0.01
CA GLY A 94 -16.53 -19.23 -1.42
C GLY A 94 -15.73 -18.27 -2.31
N ALA A 95 -16.40 -17.50 -3.16
CA ALA A 95 -15.74 -16.61 -4.11
C ALA A 95 -15.08 -15.40 -3.43
N CYS A 96 -15.67 -14.90 -2.32
CA CYS A 96 -15.10 -13.80 -1.54
C CYS A 96 -13.71 -14.18 -1.00
N LEU A 97 -13.56 -15.36 -0.40
CA LEU A 97 -12.27 -15.86 0.09
C LEU A 97 -11.25 -16.03 -1.05
N LYS A 98 -11.69 -16.61 -2.16
CA LYS A 98 -10.84 -16.83 -3.35
C LYS A 98 -10.35 -15.50 -3.94
N ALA A 99 -11.23 -14.51 -4.04
CA ALA A 99 -10.91 -13.18 -4.52
C ALA A 99 -9.91 -12.47 -3.60
N SER A 100 -10.18 -12.49 -2.28
CA SER A 100 -9.27 -11.91 -1.29
C SER A 100 -7.89 -12.54 -1.32
N ARG A 101 -7.77 -13.87 -1.32
CA ARG A 101 -6.46 -14.53 -1.37
C ARG A 101 -5.71 -14.28 -2.69
N CYS A 102 -6.40 -14.19 -3.82
CA CYS A 102 -5.75 -13.80 -5.09
C CYS A 102 -5.15 -12.39 -4.99
N ASN A 103 -5.94 -11.43 -4.54
CA ASN A 103 -5.52 -10.03 -4.38
C ASN A 103 -4.37 -9.87 -3.39
N LEU A 104 -4.48 -10.48 -2.22
CA LEU A 104 -3.50 -10.36 -1.15
C LEU A 104 -2.16 -11.00 -1.54
N ASN A 105 -2.17 -12.21 -2.13
CA ASN A 105 -0.94 -12.87 -2.56
C ASN A 105 -0.28 -12.14 -3.75
N HIS A 106 -1.08 -11.59 -4.68
CA HIS A 106 -0.56 -10.74 -5.75
C HIS A 106 0.16 -9.52 -5.20
N MET A 107 -0.47 -8.82 -4.24
CA MET A 107 0.16 -7.69 -3.56
C MET A 107 1.44 -8.12 -2.84
N ALA A 108 1.42 -9.22 -2.08
CA ALA A 108 2.62 -9.69 -1.36
C ALA A 108 3.80 -9.92 -2.31
N SER A 109 3.56 -10.56 -3.45
CA SER A 109 4.58 -10.76 -4.49
C SER A 109 5.13 -9.43 -4.99
N SER A 110 4.28 -8.47 -5.32
CA SER A 110 4.74 -7.17 -5.84
C SER A 110 5.48 -6.35 -4.80
N VAL A 111 4.99 -6.32 -3.55
CA VAL A 111 5.64 -5.58 -2.46
C VAL A 111 7.03 -6.17 -2.19
N THR A 112 7.18 -7.50 -2.18
CA THR A 112 8.51 -8.12 -2.02
C THR A 112 9.49 -7.77 -3.14
N ASP A 113 9.01 -7.64 -4.39
CA ASP A 113 9.84 -7.22 -5.52
C ASP A 113 10.29 -5.75 -5.37
N VAL A 114 9.40 -4.87 -4.88
CA VAL A 114 9.76 -3.47 -4.63
C VAL A 114 10.70 -3.33 -3.43
N LEU A 115 10.47 -4.04 -2.33
CA LEU A 115 11.39 -4.06 -1.18
C LEU A 115 12.79 -4.55 -1.58
N THR A 116 12.87 -5.52 -2.50
CA THR A 116 14.17 -5.94 -3.07
C THR A 116 14.86 -4.78 -3.78
N THR A 117 14.11 -4.03 -4.59
CA THR A 117 14.63 -2.85 -5.31
C THR A 117 15.11 -1.77 -4.35
N ILE A 118 14.30 -1.45 -3.33
CA ILE A 118 14.62 -0.49 -2.28
C ILE A 118 15.92 -0.89 -1.60
N PHE A 119 15.97 -2.09 -1.02
CA PHE A 119 17.11 -2.51 -0.21
C PHE A 119 18.40 -2.68 -0.99
N SER A 120 18.33 -3.07 -2.26
CA SER A 120 19.53 -3.17 -3.11
C SER A 120 20.10 -1.81 -3.52
N ALA A 121 19.27 -0.77 -3.56
CA ALA A 121 19.69 0.60 -3.85
C ALA A 121 20.05 1.40 -2.59
N ASP A 122 19.69 0.90 -1.42
CA ASP A 122 19.77 1.64 -0.16
C ASP A 122 21.21 1.84 0.33
N LEU A 123 21.62 3.10 0.39
CA LEU A 123 22.96 3.50 0.83
C LEU A 123 23.18 3.32 2.33
N HIS A 124 22.12 3.22 3.15
CA HIS A 124 22.26 2.85 4.56
C HIS A 124 22.63 1.37 4.71
N LEU A 125 22.06 0.48 3.90
CA LEU A 125 22.36 -0.95 3.93
C LEU A 125 23.69 -1.30 3.24
N HIS A 126 24.10 -0.45 2.30
CA HIS A 126 25.32 -0.60 1.50
C HIS A 126 26.24 0.65 1.53
N PRO A 127 26.81 1.02 2.71
CA PRO A 127 27.68 2.19 2.81
C PRO A 127 28.87 2.12 1.86
N GLY A 128 29.11 3.19 1.09
CA GLY A 128 30.23 3.29 0.14
C GLY A 128 30.12 2.41 -1.11
N SER A 129 29.01 1.70 -1.31
CA SER A 129 28.82 0.83 -2.47
C SER A 129 28.49 1.62 -3.73
N ARG A 130 29.39 1.61 -4.71
CA ARG A 130 29.14 2.19 -6.05
C ARG A 130 27.92 1.55 -6.72
N LYS A 131 27.76 0.23 -6.60
CA LYS A 131 26.61 -0.50 -7.16
C LYS A 131 25.29 -0.01 -6.57
N ALA A 132 25.22 0.20 -5.27
CA ALA A 132 24.00 0.70 -4.62
C ALA A 132 23.71 2.15 -5.05
N ALA A 133 24.74 2.98 -5.14
CA ALA A 133 24.61 4.35 -5.65
C ALA A 133 24.08 4.37 -7.10
N ASP A 134 24.60 3.52 -7.99
CA ASP A 134 24.15 3.43 -9.39
C ASP A 134 22.70 2.96 -9.49
N LEU A 135 22.27 2.03 -8.62
CA LEU A 135 20.88 1.59 -8.54
C LEU A 135 19.97 2.69 -7.96
N SER A 136 20.44 3.43 -6.96
CA SER A 136 19.73 4.55 -6.33
C SER A 136 19.43 5.65 -7.35
N GLN A 137 20.38 5.98 -8.23
CA GLN A 137 20.17 6.99 -9.26
C GLN A 137 19.12 6.60 -10.31
N LYS A 138 18.79 5.31 -10.42
CA LYS A 138 17.73 4.79 -11.30
C LYS A 138 16.35 4.76 -10.64
N ILE A 139 16.20 5.38 -9.46
CA ILE A 139 14.94 5.42 -8.72
C ILE A 139 14.42 6.86 -8.69
N ILE A 140 13.16 7.04 -9.09
CA ILE A 140 12.42 8.29 -8.93
C ILE A 140 11.47 8.09 -7.75
N LEU A 141 11.52 8.98 -6.76
CA LEU A 141 10.63 8.92 -5.61
C LEU A 141 9.38 9.75 -5.86
N PHE A 142 8.25 9.21 -5.45
CA PHE A 142 6.97 9.89 -5.43
C PHE A 142 6.41 9.82 -4.01
N ASP A 143 5.68 10.85 -3.63
CA ASP A 143 4.76 10.83 -2.49
C ASP A 143 3.74 9.68 -2.66
N GLU A 144 3.40 9.00 -1.56
CA GLU A 144 2.57 7.80 -1.60
C GLU A 144 1.12 8.05 -2.03
N LEU A 145 0.67 9.29 -1.99
CA LEU A 145 -0.68 9.70 -2.36
C LEU A 145 -0.79 10.01 -3.86
N LEU A 146 0.35 10.20 -4.53
CA LEU A 146 0.40 10.29 -5.99
C LEU A 146 0.38 8.89 -6.62
N PRO A 147 -0.49 8.65 -7.61
CA PRO A 147 -0.38 7.45 -8.43
C PRO A 147 0.98 7.40 -9.12
N ALA A 148 1.65 6.25 -9.09
CA ALA A 148 2.94 6.01 -9.75
C ALA A 148 2.87 6.04 -11.31
N LEU A 149 1.77 6.54 -11.89
CA LEU A 149 1.46 6.47 -13.31
C LEU A 149 2.38 7.34 -14.16
N ILE A 150 2.67 8.58 -13.72
CA ILE A 150 3.61 9.48 -14.42
C ILE A 150 4.97 8.80 -14.59
N GLY A 151 5.39 8.06 -13.56
CA GLY A 151 6.61 7.26 -13.56
C GLY A 151 6.72 6.21 -14.68
N LYS A 152 5.58 5.80 -15.28
CA LYS A 152 5.57 4.84 -16.40
C LYS A 152 6.12 5.42 -17.70
N GLY A 153 6.12 6.75 -17.84
CA GLY A 153 6.80 7.44 -18.94
C GLY A 153 8.33 7.38 -18.86
N PHE A 154 8.91 6.80 -17.80
CA PHE A 154 10.36 6.68 -17.62
C PHE A 154 10.75 5.21 -17.42
N PRO A 155 10.62 4.33 -18.44
CA PRO A 155 10.79 2.88 -18.27
C PRO A 155 12.20 2.45 -17.80
N GLY A 156 13.22 3.30 -18.05
CA GLY A 156 14.60 3.11 -17.55
C GLY A 156 14.77 3.36 -16.05
N HIS A 157 13.77 3.97 -15.40
CA HIS A 157 13.77 4.33 -13.99
C HIS A 157 12.65 3.60 -13.24
N LYS A 158 12.90 3.22 -11.99
CA LYS A 158 11.89 2.67 -11.10
C LYS A 158 11.23 3.79 -10.32
N THR A 159 9.91 3.88 -10.41
CA THR A 159 9.13 4.79 -9.56
C THR A 159 8.77 4.09 -8.27
N ILE A 160 9.13 4.70 -7.14
CA ILE A 160 8.88 4.17 -5.80
C ILE A 160 8.13 5.21 -5.00
N LEU A 161 6.98 4.81 -4.47
CA LEU A 161 6.23 5.59 -3.49
C LEU A 161 6.95 5.50 -2.15
N LEU A 162 7.67 6.55 -1.74
CA LEU A 162 8.64 6.46 -0.66
C LEU A 162 7.99 6.02 0.66
N GLN A 163 6.91 6.68 1.06
CA GLN A 163 6.23 6.49 2.34
C GLN A 163 5.34 5.23 2.36
N MET A 164 4.95 4.72 1.19
CA MET A 164 4.10 3.53 1.06
C MET A 164 4.66 2.33 1.86
N TYR A 165 5.97 2.11 1.79
CA TYR A 165 6.64 0.94 2.34
C TYR A 165 7.05 1.07 3.83
N PRO A 166 7.65 2.17 4.30
CA PRO A 166 8.04 2.34 5.69
C PRO A 166 6.91 2.87 6.59
N MET A 167 5.90 3.54 6.02
CA MET A 167 4.82 4.19 6.79
C MET A 167 3.46 3.53 6.55
N PHE A 168 2.95 3.61 5.31
CA PHE A 168 1.54 3.32 5.03
C PHE A 168 1.21 1.84 5.27
N ILE A 169 1.92 0.92 4.61
CA ILE A 169 1.68 -0.53 4.77
C ILE A 169 1.92 -0.99 6.23
N PRO A 170 3.02 -0.59 6.91
CA PRO A 170 3.20 -0.94 8.32
C PRO A 170 2.06 -0.47 9.23
N SER A 171 1.52 0.74 9.02
CA SER A 171 0.38 1.24 9.80
C SER A 171 -0.88 0.38 9.62
N LEU A 172 -1.08 -0.22 8.44
CA LEU A 172 -2.20 -1.10 8.15
C LEU A 172 -2.03 -2.49 8.78
N ILE A 173 -0.81 -3.02 8.74
CA ILE A 173 -0.49 -4.34 9.30
C ILE A 173 -0.58 -4.29 10.84
N ASN A 174 0.01 -3.27 11.46
CA ASN A 174 0.03 -3.09 12.89
C ASN A 174 -0.26 -1.63 13.28
N GLN A 175 -1.41 -1.44 13.91
CA GLN A 175 -1.92 -0.15 14.36
C GLN A 175 -1.05 0.54 15.41
N HIS A 176 -0.15 -0.21 16.06
CA HIS A 176 0.78 0.32 17.06
C HIS A 176 2.14 0.73 16.48
N THR A 177 2.43 0.39 15.22
CA THR A 177 3.68 0.80 14.56
C THR A 177 3.87 2.33 14.56
N PRO A 178 2.83 3.15 14.28
CA PRO A 178 2.96 4.61 14.27
C PRO A 178 3.32 5.22 15.63
N VAL A 179 2.97 4.58 16.75
CA VAL A 179 3.05 5.18 18.11
C VAL A 179 4.46 5.70 18.41
N HIS A 180 5.49 4.93 18.07
CA HIS A 180 6.88 5.32 18.28
C HIS A 180 7.22 6.60 17.53
N TYR A 181 6.94 6.64 16.23
CA TYR A 181 7.32 7.76 15.36
C TYR A 181 6.50 9.01 15.65
N ILE A 182 5.20 8.88 15.96
CA ILE A 182 4.37 10.01 16.41
C ILE A 182 4.95 10.61 17.69
N THR A 183 5.37 9.77 18.65
CA THR A 183 6.00 10.24 19.89
C THR A 183 7.29 11.01 19.61
N GLN A 184 8.10 10.56 18.64
CA GLN A 184 9.29 11.32 18.22
C GLN A 184 8.88 12.70 17.72
N THR A 185 7.95 12.78 16.78
CA THR A 185 7.52 14.06 16.21
C THR A 185 6.95 15.01 17.27
N GLU A 186 6.14 14.50 18.20
CA GLU A 186 5.62 15.29 19.32
C GLU A 186 6.73 15.78 20.27
N SER A 187 7.75 14.95 20.53
CA SER A 187 8.89 15.33 21.38
C SER A 187 9.74 16.46 20.80
N TYR A 188 9.73 16.61 19.47
CA TYR A 188 10.37 17.72 18.76
C TYR A 188 9.44 18.95 18.60
N GLY A 189 8.27 18.94 19.25
CA GLY A 189 7.39 20.09 19.37
C GLY A 189 6.23 20.15 18.36
N LEU A 190 6.00 19.09 17.57
CA LEU A 190 4.80 19.04 16.74
C LEU A 190 3.57 18.80 17.64
N PRO A 191 2.50 19.61 17.50
CA PRO A 191 1.27 19.43 18.28
C PRO A 191 0.61 18.06 18.08
N ALA A 192 0.05 17.50 19.16
CA ALA A 192 -0.66 16.21 19.16
C ALA A 192 -2.04 16.25 18.45
N ASP A 193 -2.50 17.42 18.01
CA ASP A 193 -3.71 17.58 17.21
C ASP A 193 -3.45 17.44 15.69
N VAL A 194 -2.19 17.24 15.28
CA VAL A 194 -1.84 16.91 13.90
C VAL A 194 -2.23 15.47 13.56
N CYS A 195 -2.68 15.26 12.32
CA CYS A 195 -3.05 13.93 11.83
C CYS A 195 -1.93 12.89 12.06
N PRO A 196 -2.25 11.69 12.57
CA PRO A 196 -1.25 10.65 12.82
C PRO A 196 -0.42 10.23 11.60
N LEU A 197 -0.96 10.38 10.38
CA LEU A 197 -0.29 10.02 9.13
C LEU A 197 0.93 10.92 8.85
N PRO A 198 0.80 12.24 8.69
CA PRO A 198 1.96 13.13 8.51
C PRO A 198 2.87 13.15 9.74
N SER A 199 2.33 12.97 10.96
CA SER A 199 3.15 12.84 12.17
C SER A 199 4.04 11.61 12.16
N PHE A 200 3.56 10.47 11.66
CA PHE A 200 4.37 9.27 11.47
C PHE A 200 5.44 9.51 10.39
N GLU A 201 5.09 10.07 9.24
CA GLU A 201 6.07 10.38 8.20
C GLU A 201 7.20 11.30 8.67
N ALA A 202 6.84 12.34 9.42
CA ALA A 202 7.81 13.24 10.03
C ALA A 202 8.70 12.50 11.05
N GLY A 203 8.12 11.59 11.83
CA GLY A 203 8.86 10.79 12.80
C GLY A 203 9.86 9.84 12.15
N LEU A 204 9.51 9.24 11.00
CA LEU A 204 10.44 8.47 10.19
C LEU A 204 11.62 9.33 9.70
N ALA A 205 11.36 10.60 9.32
CA ALA A 205 12.43 11.51 8.92
C ALA A 205 13.32 11.93 10.11
N ILE A 206 12.73 12.18 11.28
CA ILE A 206 13.47 12.52 12.52
C ILE A 206 14.40 11.37 12.93
N ASP A 207 13.90 10.13 12.92
CA ASP A 207 14.64 8.93 13.30
C ASP A 207 15.62 8.42 12.22
N ASP A 208 15.67 9.07 11.06
CA ASP A 208 16.41 8.58 9.91
C ASP A 208 16.02 7.15 9.50
N ASP A 209 14.73 6.84 9.47
CA ASP A 209 14.24 5.48 9.23
C ASP A 209 13.65 5.29 7.81
N TYR A 210 13.81 6.30 6.94
CA TYR A 210 13.60 6.15 5.50
C TYR A 210 14.80 5.44 4.82
N PRO A 211 14.56 4.64 3.77
CA PRO A 211 15.62 4.16 2.89
C PRO A 211 16.35 5.32 2.22
N LYS A 212 17.68 5.25 2.14
CA LYS A 212 18.48 6.28 1.44
C LYS A 212 18.66 5.88 -0.01
N ILE A 213 17.69 6.25 -0.84
CA ILE A 213 17.56 5.89 -2.25
C ILE A 213 17.06 7.08 -3.08
N GLY A 214 17.09 6.94 -4.40
CA GLY A 214 16.50 7.89 -5.34
C GLY A 214 17.48 8.90 -5.93
N CYS A 215 17.08 9.50 -7.05
CA CYS A 215 17.74 10.67 -7.65
C CYS A 215 16.96 11.97 -7.41
N CYS A 216 15.64 11.89 -7.26
CA CYS A 216 14.76 13.04 -7.01
C CYS A 216 13.44 12.57 -6.38
N MET A 217 12.66 13.54 -5.88
CA MET A 217 11.36 13.31 -5.25
C MET A 217 10.28 14.22 -5.84
N VAL A 218 9.12 13.65 -6.17
CA VAL A 218 7.91 14.39 -6.54
C VAL A 218 6.93 14.33 -5.37
N THR A 219 6.59 15.48 -4.81
CA THR A 219 5.69 15.61 -3.65
C THR A 219 4.32 16.10 -4.09
N SER A 220 3.34 16.13 -3.19
CA SER A 220 2.00 16.60 -3.55
C SER A 220 1.36 17.49 -2.51
N ASN A 221 0.38 18.29 -2.94
CA ASN A 221 -0.50 19.06 -2.07
C ASN A 221 -1.71 18.26 -1.56
N MET A 222 -1.74 16.95 -1.79
CA MET A 222 -2.84 16.06 -1.42
C MET A 222 -2.45 15.15 -0.26
N PRO A 223 -3.42 14.64 0.52
CA PRO A 223 -4.82 15.03 0.54
C PRO A 223 -5.08 16.33 1.31
N CYS A 224 -4.11 16.84 2.08
CA CYS A 224 -4.34 17.92 3.03
C CYS A 224 -3.06 18.70 3.37
N ASP A 225 -3.24 19.84 4.05
CA ASP A 225 -2.14 20.69 4.51
C ASP A 225 -1.16 19.95 5.42
N GLY A 226 -1.61 18.95 6.19
CA GLY A 226 -0.72 18.12 7.00
C GLY A 226 0.34 17.39 6.18
N SER A 227 -0.03 16.88 4.99
CA SER A 227 0.88 16.21 4.06
C SER A 227 1.86 17.19 3.40
N ILE A 228 1.42 18.43 3.13
CA ILE A 228 2.30 19.51 2.66
C ILE A 228 3.34 19.84 3.73
N MET A 229 2.92 20.01 4.98
CA MET A 229 3.81 20.46 6.04
C MET A 229 4.87 19.41 6.40
N THR A 230 4.55 18.11 6.38
CA THR A 230 5.53 17.04 6.64
C THR A 230 6.59 16.93 5.54
N THR A 231 6.25 17.33 4.29
CA THR A 231 7.20 17.32 3.17
C THR A 231 8.47 18.12 3.48
N MET A 232 8.36 19.27 4.15
CA MET A 232 9.53 20.08 4.51
C MET A 232 10.50 19.36 5.46
N LEU A 233 9.98 18.55 6.38
CA LEU A 233 10.77 17.75 7.31
C LEU A 233 11.44 16.58 6.57
N GLN A 234 10.70 15.94 5.68
CA GLN A 234 11.19 14.86 4.83
C GLN A 234 12.29 15.36 3.89
N ASP A 235 12.09 16.47 3.18
CA ASP A 235 13.08 17.07 2.26
C ASP A 235 14.40 17.37 2.95
N ARG A 236 14.34 17.93 4.17
CA ARG A 236 15.54 18.20 4.96
C ARG A 236 16.34 16.94 5.29
N ARG A 237 15.67 15.80 5.51
CA ARG A 237 16.33 14.53 5.82
C ARG A 237 16.76 13.78 4.57
N ILE A 238 15.92 13.73 3.54
CA ILE A 238 16.14 12.99 2.31
C ILE A 238 17.26 13.65 1.50
N GLY A 239 17.25 14.99 1.41
CA GLY A 239 18.31 15.77 0.77
C GLY A 239 18.40 15.56 -0.74
N LEU A 240 17.28 15.23 -1.40
CA LEU A 240 17.19 15.11 -2.84
C LEU A 240 16.57 16.38 -3.45
N PRO A 241 16.80 16.64 -4.75
CA PRO A 241 15.97 17.58 -5.50
C PRO A 241 14.49 17.18 -5.39
N THR A 242 13.64 18.12 -5.00
CA THR A 242 12.21 17.91 -4.81
C THR A 242 11.38 18.84 -5.68
N HIS A 243 10.27 18.34 -6.23
CA HIS A 243 9.29 19.14 -6.98
C HIS A 243 7.86 18.84 -6.50
N PRO A 244 7.09 19.86 -6.05
CA PRO A 244 5.70 19.67 -5.68
C PRO A 244 4.80 19.65 -6.91
N LEU A 245 4.06 18.55 -7.09
CA LEU A 245 2.96 18.44 -8.05
C LEU A 245 1.66 18.93 -7.40
N ASN A 246 1.17 20.10 -7.80
CA ASN A 246 -0.04 20.68 -7.23
C ASN A 246 -1.28 20.17 -7.95
N VAL A 247 -2.10 19.43 -7.24
CA VAL A 247 -3.40 18.97 -7.72
C VAL A 247 -4.44 20.06 -7.45
N PRO A 248 -5.17 20.55 -8.47
CA PRO A 248 -6.19 21.57 -8.27
C PRO A 248 -7.39 21.02 -7.51
N LEU A 249 -7.76 21.66 -6.40
CA LEU A 249 -8.91 21.24 -5.58
C LEU A 249 -10.24 21.29 -6.36
N ARG A 250 -10.40 22.28 -7.25
CA ARG A 250 -11.61 22.47 -8.06
C ARG A 250 -11.47 21.86 -9.46
N TRP A 251 -10.90 20.66 -9.55
CA TRP A 251 -10.54 19.94 -10.79
C TRP A 251 -11.66 19.72 -11.81
N LYS A 252 -12.94 20.01 -11.51
CA LYS A 252 -14.04 19.94 -12.51
C LYS A 252 -14.21 21.23 -13.31
N ARG A 253 -13.54 22.31 -12.90
CA ARG A 253 -13.70 23.61 -13.55
C ARG A 253 -12.89 23.65 -14.86
N PRO A 254 -13.45 24.14 -15.98
CA PRO A 254 -12.73 24.24 -17.24
C PRO A 254 -11.44 25.07 -17.13
N GLU A 255 -11.48 26.17 -16.38
CA GLU A 255 -10.36 27.09 -16.22
C GLU A 255 -9.16 26.50 -15.46
N VAL A 256 -9.35 25.41 -14.70
CA VAL A 256 -8.25 24.74 -13.98
C VAL A 256 -7.67 23.56 -14.74
N GLN A 257 -8.25 23.16 -15.88
CA GLN A 257 -7.74 22.02 -16.65
C GLN A 257 -6.37 22.33 -17.25
N SER A 258 -6.19 23.52 -17.82
CA SER A 258 -4.89 23.94 -18.37
C SER A 258 -3.84 23.98 -17.27
N TYR A 259 -4.18 24.54 -16.10
CA TYR A 259 -3.30 24.52 -14.92
C TYR A 259 -2.92 23.11 -14.49
N ALA A 260 -3.87 22.16 -14.45
CA ALA A 260 -3.57 20.77 -14.10
C ALA A 260 -2.59 20.11 -15.09
N VAL A 261 -2.74 20.41 -16.38
CA VAL A 261 -1.84 19.93 -17.43
C VAL A 261 -0.45 20.54 -17.27
N ASP A 262 -0.37 21.85 -17.03
CA ASP A 262 0.89 22.56 -16.82
C ASP A 262 1.67 22.01 -15.61
N GLU A 263 0.99 21.70 -14.50
CA GLU A 263 1.59 21.07 -13.31
C GLU A 263 2.16 19.68 -13.62
N ILE A 264 1.42 18.85 -14.37
CA ILE A 264 1.91 17.51 -14.79
C ILE A 264 3.12 17.66 -15.72
N LEU A 265 3.06 18.57 -16.69
CA LEU A 265 4.17 18.82 -17.61
C LEU A 265 5.40 19.35 -16.88
N SER A 266 5.23 20.22 -15.89
CA SER A 266 6.31 20.73 -15.05
C SER A 266 6.99 19.62 -14.24
N ALA A 267 6.20 18.72 -13.65
CA ALA A 267 6.73 17.55 -12.95
C ALA A 267 7.50 16.61 -13.89
N ILE A 268 7.00 16.40 -15.12
CA ILE A 268 7.72 15.63 -16.15
C ILE A 268 9.04 16.31 -16.51
N GLU A 269 9.03 17.60 -16.82
CA GLU A 269 10.25 18.37 -17.15
C GLU A 269 11.29 18.29 -16.01
N PHE A 270 10.83 18.38 -14.76
CA PHE A 270 11.68 18.18 -13.59
C PHE A 270 12.31 16.77 -13.59
N ILE A 271 11.53 15.71 -13.79
CA ILE A 271 12.05 14.33 -13.84
C ILE A 271 13.04 14.18 -14.99
N GLU A 272 12.76 14.74 -16.17
CA GLU A 272 13.66 14.70 -17.32
C GLU A 272 15.01 15.36 -16.99
N LYS A 273 14.99 16.49 -16.29
CA LYS A 273 16.20 17.20 -15.85
C LYS A 273 17.03 16.39 -14.86
N GLN A 274 16.40 15.72 -13.90
CA GLN A 274 17.11 14.95 -12.86
C GLN A 274 17.63 13.60 -13.38
N THR A 275 16.91 12.98 -14.32
CA THR A 275 17.25 11.66 -14.88
C THR A 275 18.10 11.74 -16.15
N GLY A 276 18.12 12.89 -16.82
CA GLY A 276 18.72 13.05 -18.14
C GLY A 276 18.00 12.27 -19.26
N THR A 277 16.79 11.77 -18.99
CA THR A 277 16.01 10.94 -19.92
C THR A 277 14.71 11.65 -20.27
N LYS A 278 14.34 11.69 -21.55
CA LYS A 278 13.05 12.24 -21.99
C LYS A 278 11.89 11.29 -21.67
N CYS A 279 10.71 11.85 -21.40
CA CYS A 279 9.50 11.09 -21.19
C CYS A 279 9.13 10.32 -22.46
N ASP A 280 8.94 9.01 -22.31
CA ASP A 280 8.37 8.14 -23.32
C ASP A 280 6.84 8.24 -23.26
N TRP A 281 6.29 9.08 -24.14
CA TRP A 281 4.85 9.34 -24.23
C TRP A 281 4.06 8.11 -24.69
N ASP A 282 4.65 7.24 -25.50
CA ASP A 282 4.01 6.00 -25.96
C ASP A 282 3.90 5.01 -24.80
N ALA A 283 4.97 4.84 -24.01
CA ALA A 283 4.96 4.00 -22.81
C ALA A 283 3.97 4.54 -21.76
N LEU A 284 3.93 5.86 -21.55
CA LEU A 284 2.96 6.48 -20.65
C LEU A 284 1.52 6.26 -21.14
N ARG A 285 1.27 6.42 -22.44
CA ARG A 285 -0.04 6.16 -23.04
C ARG A 285 -0.46 4.70 -22.87
N GLU A 286 0.41 3.74 -23.16
CA GLU A 286 0.12 2.31 -22.96
C GLU A 286 -0.23 2.04 -21.49
N ALA A 287 0.51 2.61 -20.54
CA ALA A 287 0.21 2.49 -19.11
C ALA A 287 -1.15 3.10 -18.74
N CYS A 288 -1.54 4.23 -19.34
CA CYS A 288 -2.86 4.82 -19.18
C CYS A 288 -3.98 3.92 -19.73
N GLU A 289 -3.77 3.26 -20.88
CA GLU A 289 -4.73 2.29 -21.43
C GLU A 289 -4.90 1.08 -20.50
N VAL A 290 -3.80 0.57 -19.93
CA VAL A 290 -3.85 -0.47 -18.89
C VAL A 290 -4.59 0.02 -17.65
N TRP A 291 -4.35 1.27 -17.23
CA TRP A 291 -5.01 1.88 -16.08
C TRP A 291 -6.52 2.03 -16.29
N ASN A 292 -6.96 2.40 -17.49
CA ASN A 292 -8.37 2.41 -17.87
C ASN A 292 -8.98 1.01 -17.74
N GLY A 293 -8.31 -0.02 -18.23
CA GLY A 293 -8.78 -1.41 -18.04
C GLY A 293 -8.84 -1.84 -16.56
N GLN A 294 -7.95 -1.34 -15.71
CA GLN A 294 -8.00 -1.57 -14.26
C GLN A 294 -9.23 -0.87 -13.65
N ASN A 295 -9.55 0.35 -14.10
CA ASN A 295 -10.74 1.07 -13.65
C ASN A 295 -12.05 0.43 -14.14
N GLU A 296 -12.12 -0.04 -15.39
CA GLU A 296 -13.25 -0.85 -15.88
C GLU A 296 -13.47 -2.08 -15.01
N SER A 297 -12.41 -2.85 -14.75
CA SER A 297 -12.47 -4.02 -13.86
C SER A 297 -12.94 -3.65 -12.45
N LYS A 298 -12.60 -2.46 -11.96
CA LYS A 298 -13.04 -1.95 -10.66
C LYS A 298 -14.53 -1.61 -10.66
N PHE A 299 -15.01 -0.95 -11.71
CA PHE A 299 -16.43 -0.63 -11.87
C PHE A 299 -17.29 -1.89 -12.00
N GLU A 300 -16.89 -2.87 -12.81
CA GLU A 300 -17.57 -4.17 -12.91
C GLU A 300 -17.72 -4.84 -11.53
N LYS A 301 -16.69 -4.77 -10.70
CA LYS A 301 -16.72 -5.32 -9.34
C LYS A 301 -17.70 -4.57 -8.44
N TRP A 302 -17.76 -3.25 -8.57
CA TRP A 302 -18.71 -2.44 -7.82
C TRP A 302 -20.14 -2.70 -8.25
N GLU A 303 -20.39 -2.87 -9.55
CA GLU A 303 -21.71 -3.29 -10.07
C GLU A 303 -22.13 -4.64 -9.48
N MET A 304 -21.22 -5.63 -9.45
CA MET A 304 -21.50 -6.91 -8.79
C MET A 304 -21.83 -6.75 -7.30
N ASN A 305 -21.22 -5.79 -6.61
CA ASN A 305 -21.48 -5.50 -5.22
C ASN A 305 -22.81 -4.74 -4.97
N LEU A 306 -23.50 -4.27 -6.02
CA LEU A 306 -24.85 -3.71 -5.90
C LEU A 306 -25.93 -4.79 -5.81
N THR A 307 -25.59 -6.06 -6.06
CA THR A 307 -26.52 -7.17 -5.92
C THR A 307 -26.92 -7.40 -4.45
N ASP A 308 -28.07 -8.02 -4.22
CA ASP A 308 -28.58 -8.31 -2.86
C ASP A 308 -27.61 -9.16 -2.01
N ILE A 309 -26.72 -9.90 -2.68
CA ILE A 309 -25.68 -10.72 -2.05
C ILE A 309 -24.32 -10.29 -2.62
N PRO A 310 -23.72 -9.20 -2.11
CA PRO A 310 -22.44 -8.69 -2.61
C PRO A 310 -21.34 -9.77 -2.54
N PRO A 311 -20.71 -10.12 -3.67
CA PRO A 311 -19.80 -11.26 -3.72
C PRO A 311 -18.41 -10.96 -3.14
N HIS A 312 -18.02 -9.68 -3.00
CA HIS A 312 -16.71 -9.31 -2.47
C HIS A 312 -16.75 -7.99 -1.69
N THR A 313 -16.70 -8.08 -0.36
CA THR A 313 -16.74 -6.92 0.55
C THR A 313 -15.69 -7.02 1.65
N GLY A 314 -15.56 -5.97 2.45
CA GLY A 314 -14.67 -5.94 3.61
C GLY A 314 -13.27 -5.39 3.33
N ALA A 315 -12.39 -5.54 4.31
CA ALA A 315 -11.10 -4.86 4.34
C ALA A 315 -10.13 -5.32 3.24
N SER A 316 -10.19 -6.58 2.79
CA SER A 316 -9.34 -7.10 1.72
C SER A 316 -9.59 -6.40 0.36
N VAL A 317 -10.83 -6.01 0.08
CA VAL A 317 -11.22 -5.27 -1.13
C VAL A 317 -10.64 -3.86 -1.08
N TRP A 318 -10.84 -3.17 0.03
CA TRP A 318 -10.37 -1.80 0.24
C TRP A 318 -8.86 -1.72 0.16
N MET A 319 -8.16 -2.63 0.84
CA MET A 319 -6.71 -2.70 0.81
C MET A 319 -6.22 -2.87 -0.64
N TYR A 320 -6.74 -3.86 -1.38
CA TYR A 320 -6.30 -4.09 -2.75
C TYR A 320 -6.59 -2.91 -3.67
N ARG A 321 -7.72 -2.22 -3.50
CA ARG A 321 -8.05 -0.99 -4.24
C ARG A 321 -6.99 0.09 -4.05
N VAL A 322 -6.55 0.31 -2.80
CA VAL A 322 -5.55 1.33 -2.47
C VAL A 322 -4.21 0.98 -3.12
N TYR A 323 -3.76 -0.27 -2.96
CA TYR A 323 -2.56 -0.78 -3.61
C TYR A 323 -2.62 -0.66 -5.15
N GLU A 324 -3.73 -1.05 -5.77
CA GLU A 324 -3.93 -0.96 -7.21
C GLU A 324 -3.89 0.49 -7.70
N HIS A 325 -4.47 1.43 -6.94
CA HIS A 325 -4.54 2.84 -7.30
C HIS A 325 -3.21 3.58 -7.19
N GLN A 326 -2.50 3.37 -6.09
CA GLN A 326 -1.28 4.11 -5.81
C GLN A 326 -0.06 3.42 -6.44
N ALA A 327 0.22 2.18 -6.04
CA ALA A 327 1.49 1.52 -6.33
C ALA A 327 1.50 0.73 -7.65
N ALA A 328 0.35 0.21 -8.08
CA ALA A 328 0.26 -0.69 -9.23
C ALA A 328 -0.62 -0.16 -10.38
N CYS A 329 -0.74 1.15 -10.48
CA CYS A 329 -1.43 1.79 -11.59
C CYS A 329 -0.66 1.60 -12.91
N GLY A 330 -1.38 1.20 -13.97
CA GLY A 330 -0.79 0.91 -15.27
C GLY A 330 0.07 -0.35 -15.29
N ASP A 331 -0.14 -1.31 -14.37
CA ASP A 331 0.56 -2.61 -14.36
C ASP A 331 -0.28 -3.73 -15.00
N PRO A 332 0.16 -4.30 -16.14
CA PRO A 332 -0.56 -5.39 -16.81
C PRO A 332 -0.78 -6.63 -15.93
N LYS A 333 0.14 -6.93 -15.00
CA LYS A 333 -0.01 -8.09 -14.09
C LYS A 333 -1.16 -7.85 -13.11
N THR A 334 -1.27 -6.64 -12.59
CA THR A 334 -2.36 -6.23 -11.71
C THR A 334 -3.70 -6.22 -12.45
N LEU A 335 -3.76 -5.72 -13.70
CA LEU A 335 -4.97 -5.84 -14.54
C LEU A 335 -5.39 -7.31 -14.76
N LYS A 336 -4.43 -8.19 -15.06
CA LYS A 336 -4.70 -9.63 -15.22
C LYS A 336 -5.26 -10.24 -13.93
N ASN A 337 -4.75 -9.85 -12.76
CA ASN A 337 -5.28 -10.30 -11.48
C ASN A 337 -6.70 -9.75 -11.24
N SER A 338 -6.94 -8.46 -11.48
CA SER A 338 -8.27 -7.83 -11.33
C SER A 338 -9.32 -8.52 -12.21
N ARG A 339 -9.02 -8.80 -13.48
CA ARG A 339 -9.90 -9.57 -14.38
C ARG A 339 -10.12 -11.01 -13.92
N LYS A 340 -9.08 -11.68 -13.41
CA LYS A 340 -9.20 -13.04 -12.84
C LYS A 340 -10.16 -13.05 -11.65
N VAL A 341 -10.04 -12.07 -10.76
CA VAL A 341 -10.91 -11.93 -9.60
C VAL A 341 -12.35 -11.66 -10.04
N ASN A 342 -12.57 -10.75 -10.99
CA ASN A 342 -13.93 -10.49 -11.49
C ASN A 342 -14.59 -11.76 -12.04
N ARG A 343 -13.87 -12.59 -12.81
CA ARG A 343 -14.41 -13.88 -13.29
C ARG A 343 -14.81 -14.83 -12.16
N ILE A 344 -14.09 -14.81 -11.04
CA ILE A 344 -14.43 -15.63 -9.86
C ILE A 344 -15.74 -15.12 -9.24
N LEU A 345 -15.88 -13.81 -9.12
CA LEU A 345 -17.07 -13.16 -8.53
C LEU A 345 -18.30 -13.27 -9.42
N GLN A 346 -18.16 -13.07 -10.74
CA GLN A 346 -19.22 -13.19 -11.73
C GLN A 346 -19.89 -14.57 -11.69
N LYS A 347 -19.10 -15.64 -11.50
CA LYS A 347 -19.63 -17.00 -11.35
C LYS A 347 -20.51 -17.15 -10.10
N GLN A 348 -20.18 -16.48 -9.01
CA GLN A 348 -21.01 -16.51 -7.79
C GLN A 348 -22.30 -15.72 -8.01
N VAL A 349 -22.19 -14.51 -8.56
CA VAL A 349 -23.35 -13.66 -8.85
C VAL A 349 -24.33 -14.39 -9.78
N ALA A 350 -23.83 -14.97 -10.87
CA ALA A 350 -24.66 -15.73 -11.81
C ALA A 350 -25.31 -16.98 -11.19
N ALA A 351 -24.67 -17.59 -10.18
CA ALA A 351 -25.24 -18.72 -9.47
C ALA A 351 -26.34 -18.33 -8.47
N GLY A 352 -26.42 -17.05 -8.07
CA GLY A 352 -27.39 -16.56 -7.08
C GLY A 352 -27.24 -17.19 -5.69
N LYS A 353 -26.07 -17.78 -5.39
CA LYS A 353 -25.83 -18.51 -4.13
C LYS A 353 -25.05 -17.64 -3.15
N CYS A 354 -25.57 -17.56 -1.91
CA CYS A 354 -24.82 -17.03 -0.78
C CYS A 354 -23.63 -17.98 -0.46
N PRO A 355 -22.42 -17.45 -0.14
CA PRO A 355 -21.26 -18.24 0.23
C PRO A 355 -21.45 -19.23 1.39
#